data_AF-A0A8H5HZB7-F1
#
_entry.id   AF-A0A8H5HZB7-F1
#
_cell.length_a   1.000
_cell.length_b   1.000
_cell.length_c   1.000
_cell.angle_alpha   90.00
_cell.angle_beta   90.00
_cell.angle_gamma   90.00
#
_symmetry.space_group_name_H-M   'P 1'
#
loop_
_entity.id
_entity.type
_entity.pdbx_description
1 polymer ?
#
loop_
_entity_poly.entity_id
_entity_poly.type
_entity_poly.pdbx_seq_one_letter_code
_entity_poly.pdbx_strand_id
1 'polypeptide(L)'
;MATLPVELTSYILTLVISDCVHQVCFPRSPKDDLDWELNALSNLSCVSHDFRDITADICQTIYGPSYKGKSLIPSANARLAFLRQSANVDSCSLRPIILDEEMIKTAFLHAYLMLLFSIHMHHAMKEPMPSALFRHMHPSVLRSAVTIQGISNAAEPKELFANLQTMSRQLLELIHLSLVLLDESDVLNANLDALDKFDSEANIYSSGAIQTIQEVHADISVIQKFMHRYNETAALASRFTGPQVKPHELPGVVKAVSTVRTKISPFKYEAALKDDLIQTLDDLTHDWPAQDLLLT
;
A
#
# COMPACT_ATOMS: atom_id res chain seq x y z
N MET A 1 -31.28 31.27 17.61
CA MET A 1 -30.65 30.19 16.81
C MET A 1 -30.26 29.09 17.77
N ALA A 2 -30.65 27.84 17.51
CA ALA A 2 -30.21 26.72 18.33
C ALA A 2 -28.72 26.46 18.03
N THR A 3 -27.87 26.60 19.04
CA THR A 3 -26.45 26.24 18.98
C THR A 3 -26.29 24.77 19.35
N LEU A 4 -25.43 24.06 18.62
CA LEU A 4 -25.04 22.70 18.98
C LEU A 4 -24.29 22.74 20.33
N PRO A 5 -24.39 21.69 21.17
CA PRO A 5 -23.52 21.55 22.33
C PRO A 5 -22.05 21.61 21.93
N VAL A 6 -21.21 22.17 22.81
CA VAL A 6 -19.78 22.39 22.55
C VAL A 6 -19.06 21.08 22.28
N GLU A 7 -19.41 20.02 23.01
CA GLU A 7 -18.84 18.68 22.88
C GLU A 7 -19.12 18.09 21.49
N LEU A 8 -20.36 18.24 21.01
CA LEU A 8 -20.76 17.77 19.69
C LEU A 8 -20.08 18.58 18.58
N THR A 9 -19.95 19.89 18.79
CA THR A 9 -19.23 20.78 17.87
C THR A 9 -17.75 20.39 17.78
N SER A 10 -17.10 20.14 18.92
CA SER A 10 -15.70 19.70 18.98
C SER A 10 -15.47 18.35 18.31
N TYR A 11 -16.37 17.39 18.54
CA TYR A 11 -16.33 16.09 17.87
C TYR A 11 -16.43 16.22 16.33
N ILE A 12 -17.42 16.99 15.84
CA ILE A 12 -17.62 17.21 14.40
C ILE A 12 -16.39 17.90 13.78
N LEU A 13 -15.89 18.97 14.41
CA LEU A 13 -14.73 19.70 13.90
C LEU A 13 -13.46 18.85 13.89
N THR A 14 -13.28 17.99 14.90
CA THR A 14 -12.14 17.05 14.96
C THR A 14 -12.17 16.09 13.78
N LEU A 15 -13.34 15.50 13.48
CA LEU A 15 -13.51 14.61 12.33
C LEU A 15 -13.28 15.33 11.01
N VAL A 16 -13.88 16.51 10.82
CA VAL A 16 -13.73 17.30 9.59
C VAL A 16 -12.28 17.69 9.35
N ILE A 17 -11.57 18.20 10.36
CA ILE A 17 -10.19 18.66 10.22
C ILE A 17 -9.24 17.47 10.01
N SER A 18 -9.43 16.35 10.71
CA SER A 18 -8.65 15.13 10.46
C SER A 18 -8.88 14.60 9.03
N ASP A 19 -10.12 14.63 8.55
CA ASP A 19 -10.43 14.24 7.17
C ASP A 19 -9.81 15.19 6.15
N CYS A 20 -9.75 16.51 6.40
CA CYS A 20 -9.00 17.45 5.56
C CYS A 20 -7.52 17.06 5.45
N VAL A 21 -6.87 16.66 6.54
CA VAL A 21 -5.48 16.18 6.51
C VAL A 21 -5.34 14.94 5.64
N HIS A 22 -6.27 14.00 5.76
CA HIS A 22 -6.29 12.81 4.91
C HIS A 22 -6.47 13.17 3.43
N GLN A 23 -7.46 14.00 3.10
CA GLN A 23 -7.80 14.36 1.72
C GLN A 23 -6.66 15.11 1.02
N VAL A 24 -5.92 15.98 1.72
CA VAL A 24 -4.76 16.65 1.10
C VAL A 24 -3.58 15.71 0.86
N CYS A 25 -3.49 14.60 1.60
CA CYS A 25 -2.48 13.57 1.41
C CYS A 25 -2.91 12.56 0.34
N PHE A 26 -4.21 12.26 0.25
CA PHE A 26 -4.77 11.25 -0.63
C PHE A 26 -6.06 11.78 -1.28
N PRO A 27 -5.94 12.65 -2.29
CA PRO A 27 -7.11 13.19 -2.97
C PRO A 27 -7.90 12.09 -3.65
N ARG A 28 -9.24 12.14 -3.52
CA ARG A 28 -10.15 11.17 -4.15
C ARG A 28 -10.11 11.22 -5.69
N SER A 29 -9.69 12.36 -6.24
CA SER A 29 -9.52 12.57 -7.67
C SER A 29 -8.20 13.34 -7.91
N PRO A 30 -7.32 12.88 -8.82
CA PRO A 30 -6.07 13.58 -9.13
C PRO A 30 -6.25 14.98 -9.75
N LYS A 31 -7.47 15.34 -10.18
CA LYS A 31 -7.77 16.61 -10.85
C LYS A 31 -8.51 17.61 -9.96
N ASP A 32 -8.80 17.26 -8.71
CA ASP A 32 -9.59 18.11 -7.82
C ASP A 32 -8.70 19.16 -7.16
N ASP A 33 -9.20 20.39 -7.13
CA ASP A 33 -8.57 21.47 -6.40
C ASP A 33 -8.91 21.36 -4.90
N LEU A 34 -7.90 21.07 -4.08
CA LEU A 34 -8.02 20.88 -2.61
C LEU A 34 -7.85 22.20 -1.82
N ASP A 35 -8.10 23.33 -2.47
CA ASP A 35 -7.96 24.65 -1.86
C ASP A 35 -8.95 24.88 -0.72
N TRP A 36 -10.13 24.22 -0.74
CA TRP A 36 -11.04 24.26 0.40
C TRP A 36 -10.44 23.57 1.61
N GLU A 37 -9.92 22.35 1.46
CA GLU A 37 -9.32 21.56 2.53
C GLU A 37 -8.10 22.28 3.13
N LEU A 38 -7.30 22.93 2.29
CA LEU A 38 -6.18 23.78 2.73
C LEU A 38 -6.61 25.00 3.54
N ASN A 39 -7.81 25.53 3.28
CA ASN A 39 -8.34 26.74 3.92
C ASN A 39 -9.41 26.45 4.98
N ALA A 40 -9.74 25.18 5.22
CA ALA A 40 -10.82 24.77 6.11
C ALA A 40 -10.68 25.39 7.51
N LEU A 41 -9.46 25.39 8.07
CA LEU A 41 -9.17 25.97 9.39
C LEU A 41 -9.49 27.47 9.46
N SER A 42 -9.10 28.23 8.43
CA SER A 42 -9.40 29.66 8.34
C SER A 42 -10.90 29.89 8.25
N ASN A 43 -11.60 29.13 7.40
CA ASN A 43 -13.02 29.30 7.17
C ASN A 43 -13.85 28.93 8.40
N LEU A 44 -13.53 27.80 9.04
CA LEU A 44 -14.20 27.35 10.27
C LEU A 44 -14.00 28.35 11.41
N SER A 45 -12.81 28.92 11.55
CA SER A 45 -12.53 29.93 12.59
C SER A 45 -13.31 31.24 12.45
N CYS A 46 -13.89 31.50 11.27
CA CYS A 46 -14.70 32.70 11.01
C CYS A 46 -16.20 32.49 11.25
N VAL A 47 -16.65 31.26 11.54
CA VAL A 47 -18.08 30.93 11.69
C VAL A 47 -18.67 31.51 12.97
N SER A 48 -18.00 31.31 14.11
CA SER A 48 -18.42 31.80 15.42
C SER A 48 -17.25 31.84 16.40
N HIS A 49 -17.47 32.42 17.59
CA HIS A 49 -16.47 32.41 18.66
C HIS A 49 -16.12 30.99 19.10
N ASP A 50 -17.12 30.14 19.32
CA ASP A 50 -16.93 28.75 19.75
C ASP A 50 -16.15 27.95 18.70
N PHE A 51 -16.49 28.12 17.41
CA PHE A 51 -15.77 27.47 16.33
C PHE A 51 -14.31 27.90 16.27
N ARG A 52 -14.04 29.20 16.48
CA ARG A 52 -12.67 29.73 16.49
C ARG A 52 -11.84 29.10 17.62
N ASP A 53 -12.39 29.04 18.82
CA ASP A 53 -11.68 28.53 19.99
C ASP A 53 -11.41 27.03 19.85
N ILE A 54 -12.43 26.26 19.43
CA ILE A 54 -12.29 24.82 19.18
C ILE A 54 -11.31 24.56 18.03
N THR A 55 -11.38 25.33 16.94
CA THR A 55 -10.45 25.18 15.81
C THR A 55 -9.02 25.46 16.26
N ALA A 56 -8.80 26.46 17.11
CA ALA A 56 -7.47 26.76 17.66
C ALA A 56 -6.94 25.62 18.56
N ASP A 57 -7.80 25.02 19.38
CA ASP A 57 -7.45 23.87 20.22
C ASP A 57 -7.10 22.62 19.40
N ILE A 58 -7.92 22.31 18.38
CA ILE A 58 -7.62 21.25 17.41
C ILE A 58 -6.32 21.57 16.67
N CYS A 59 -6.08 22.84 16.31
CA CYS A 59 -4.84 23.23 15.63
C CYS A 59 -3.60 22.91 16.46
N GLN A 60 -3.66 23.25 17.75
CA GLN A 60 -2.58 22.98 18.70
C GLN A 60 -2.36 21.47 18.88
N THR A 61 -3.44 20.69 18.90
CA THR A 61 -3.39 19.23 19.08
C THR A 61 -2.86 18.50 17.84
N ILE A 62 -3.40 18.81 16.66
CA ILE A 62 -3.06 18.16 15.38
C ILE A 62 -1.73 18.66 14.84
N TYR A 63 -1.54 19.98 14.80
CA TYR A 63 -0.42 20.58 14.08
C TYR A 63 0.68 21.12 15.00
N GLY A 64 0.44 21.21 16.30
CA GLY A 64 1.41 21.71 17.27
C GLY A 64 1.44 23.24 17.39
N PRO A 65 2.36 23.79 18.20
CA PRO A 65 2.41 25.22 18.53
C PRO A 65 2.66 26.10 17.30
N SER A 66 2.37 27.40 17.44
CA SER A 66 2.73 28.37 16.42
C SER A 66 4.24 28.43 16.21
N TYR A 67 4.67 28.78 15.00
CA TYR A 67 6.09 28.94 14.68
C TYR A 67 6.32 30.20 13.84
N LYS A 68 7.56 30.71 13.88
CA LYS A 68 8.01 31.87 13.10
C LYS A 68 7.13 33.13 13.29
N GLY A 69 6.65 33.36 14.52
CA GLY A 69 5.84 34.55 14.86
C GLY A 69 4.45 34.59 14.22
N LYS A 70 4.01 33.53 13.54
CA LYS A 70 2.67 33.42 12.97
C LYS A 70 1.65 33.03 14.05
N SER A 71 0.37 33.26 13.80
CA SER A 71 -0.71 32.69 14.62
C SER A 71 -0.86 31.18 14.36
N LEU A 72 -1.68 30.50 15.18
CA LEU A 72 -1.87 29.04 15.12
C LEU A 72 -2.41 28.57 13.77
N ILE A 73 -3.45 29.22 13.24
CA ILE A 73 -4.10 28.79 11.99
C ILE A 73 -3.16 28.92 10.76
N PRO A 74 -2.50 30.06 10.50
CA PRO A 74 -1.51 30.14 9.42
C PRO A 74 -0.35 29.16 9.58
N SER A 75 0.03 28.81 10.81
CA SER A 75 1.04 27.79 11.08
C SER A 75 0.53 26.38 10.70
N ALA A 76 -0.72 26.06 11.04
CA ALA A 76 -1.36 24.80 10.68
C ALA A 76 -1.53 24.66 9.16
N ASN A 77 -2.01 25.70 8.47
CA ASN A 77 -2.15 25.69 7.01
C ASN A 77 -0.80 25.47 6.30
N ALA A 78 0.30 26.03 6.83
CA ALA A 78 1.63 25.80 6.26
C ALA A 78 2.09 24.34 6.39
N ARG A 79 1.75 23.67 7.51
CA ARG A 79 2.03 22.23 7.72
C ARG A 79 1.15 21.35 6.84
N LEU A 80 -0.11 21.72 6.65
CA LEU A 80 -1.04 21.04 5.76
C LEU A 80 -0.57 21.14 4.30
N ALA A 81 -0.12 22.33 3.88
CA ALA A 81 0.47 22.53 2.56
C ALA A 81 1.77 21.72 2.38
N PHE A 82 2.60 21.61 3.43
CA PHE A 82 3.77 20.76 3.42
C PHE A 82 3.41 19.27 3.24
N LEU A 83 2.38 18.78 3.92
CA LEU A 83 1.88 17.41 3.72
C LEU A 83 1.37 17.19 2.29
N ARG A 84 0.58 18.12 1.73
CA ARG A 84 0.13 18.07 0.32
C ARG A 84 1.32 18.00 -0.64
N GLN A 85 2.35 18.80 -0.40
CA GLN A 85 3.56 18.80 -1.22
C GLN A 85 4.34 17.48 -1.11
N SER A 86 4.38 16.88 0.09
CA SER A 86 5.01 15.57 0.33
C SER A 86 4.24 14.42 -0.31
N ALA A 87 2.91 14.53 -0.43
CA ALA A 87 2.06 13.56 -1.11
C ALA A 87 2.14 13.65 -2.64
N ASN A 88 2.37 14.84 -3.20
CA ASN A 88 2.53 15.07 -4.64
C ASN A 88 3.90 14.64 -5.19
N VAL A 89 4.69 13.88 -4.42
CA VAL A 89 5.92 13.29 -4.95
C VAL A 89 5.49 12.20 -5.91
N ASP A 90 5.66 12.44 -7.22
CA ASP A 90 5.38 11.45 -8.25
C ASP A 90 5.99 10.11 -7.82
N SER A 91 5.20 9.04 -7.86
CA SER A 91 5.59 7.69 -7.43
C SER A 91 6.78 7.12 -8.23
N CYS A 92 7.19 7.79 -9.31
CA CYS A 92 8.38 7.50 -10.11
C CYS A 92 9.56 8.46 -9.85
N SER A 93 9.34 9.57 -9.13
CA SER A 93 10.41 10.48 -8.75
C SER A 93 11.07 9.98 -7.47
N LEU A 94 12.37 9.72 -7.52
CA LEU A 94 13.20 9.39 -6.35
C LEU A 94 13.36 10.59 -5.39
N ARG A 95 12.46 11.58 -5.42
CA ARG A 95 12.55 12.73 -4.53
C ARG A 95 12.27 12.22 -3.11
N PRO A 96 13.25 12.30 -2.21
CA PRO A 96 13.03 11.86 -0.84
C PRO A 96 11.96 12.74 -0.21
N ILE A 97 11.02 12.13 0.52
CA ILE A 97 10.21 12.87 1.48
C ILE A 97 11.18 13.39 2.55
N ILE A 98 11.29 14.71 2.65
CA ILE A 98 12.15 15.36 3.64
C ILE A 98 11.40 15.41 4.97
N LEU A 99 11.99 14.86 6.02
CA LEU A 99 11.48 15.04 7.38
C LEU A 99 11.94 16.41 7.88
N ASP A 100 11.04 17.38 7.92
CA ASP A 100 11.30 18.71 8.45
C ASP A 100 10.78 18.80 9.90
N GLU A 101 11.70 18.85 10.87
CA GLU A 101 11.40 18.96 12.30
C GLU A 101 10.62 20.25 12.65
N GLU A 102 10.68 21.30 11.83
CA GLU A 102 9.83 22.48 11.99
C GLU A 102 8.38 22.23 11.60
N MET A 103 8.14 21.36 10.63
CA MET A 103 6.80 21.03 10.12
C MET A 103 6.16 19.87 10.90
N ILE A 104 6.96 18.89 11.34
CA ILE A 104 6.50 17.69 12.04
C ILE A 104 6.54 17.93 13.55
N LYS A 105 5.50 18.58 14.08
CA LYS A 105 5.44 18.95 15.52
C LYS A 105 4.68 17.97 16.40
N THR A 106 3.92 17.05 15.82
CA THR A 106 3.02 16.16 16.56
C THR A 106 3.14 14.72 16.05
N ALA A 107 2.78 13.77 16.90
CA ALA A 107 2.74 12.36 16.53
C ALA A 107 1.76 12.09 15.37
N PHE A 108 0.69 12.88 15.26
CA PHE A 108 -0.28 12.78 14.18
C PHE A 108 0.32 13.14 12.81
N LEU A 109 0.99 14.30 12.69
CA LEU A 109 1.66 14.68 11.44
C LEU A 109 2.78 13.71 11.09
N HIS A 110 3.53 13.25 12.10
CA HIS A 110 4.58 12.25 11.91
C HIS A 110 4.01 10.95 11.34
N ALA A 111 2.91 10.45 11.88
CA ALA A 111 2.25 9.23 11.42
C ALA A 111 1.77 9.34 9.95
N TYR A 112 1.18 10.48 9.56
CA TYR A 112 0.79 10.72 8.16
C TYR A 112 2.00 10.72 7.22
N LEU A 113 3.09 11.37 7.61
CA LEU A 113 4.29 11.43 6.79
C LEU A 113 4.97 10.06 6.66
N MET A 114 4.99 9.27 7.74
CA MET A 114 5.43 7.88 7.70
C MET A 114 4.54 7.01 6.81
N LEU A 115 3.24 7.25 6.79
CA LEU A 115 2.30 6.54 5.92
C LEU A 115 2.61 6.84 4.44
N LEU A 116 2.74 8.12 4.08
CA LEU A 116 3.15 8.55 2.73
C LEU A 116 4.47 7.90 2.32
N PHE A 117 5.48 7.94 3.19
CA PHE A 117 6.76 7.31 2.94
C PHE A 117 6.62 5.80 2.73
N SER A 118 5.86 5.10 3.57
CA SER A 118 5.69 3.64 3.47
C SER A 118 5.01 3.25 2.16
N ILE A 119 4.01 4.02 1.72
CA ILE A 119 3.33 3.83 0.43
C ILE A 119 4.32 4.07 -0.72
N HIS A 120 5.04 5.21 -0.73
CA HIS A 120 6.02 5.49 -1.78
C HIS A 120 7.11 4.42 -1.87
N MET A 121 7.62 3.95 -0.73
CA MET A 121 8.59 2.86 -0.69
C MET A 121 8.00 1.56 -1.23
N HIS A 122 6.76 1.23 -0.86
CA HIS A 122 6.08 0.06 -1.40
C HIS A 122 5.90 0.15 -2.92
N HIS A 123 5.53 1.32 -3.45
CA HIS A 123 5.45 1.58 -4.89
C HIS A 123 6.80 1.52 -5.61
N ALA A 124 7.89 1.92 -4.95
CA ALA A 124 9.24 1.78 -5.47
C ALA A 124 9.76 0.34 -5.43
N MET A 125 9.21 -0.50 -4.54
CA MET A 125 9.53 -1.92 -4.36
C MET A 125 8.80 -2.82 -5.38
N LYS A 126 8.87 -2.45 -6.65
CA LYS A 126 8.29 -3.20 -7.78
C LYS A 126 9.31 -3.44 -8.88
N GLU A 127 8.99 -4.26 -9.87
CA GLU A 127 9.87 -4.52 -11.01
C GLU A 127 10.35 -3.20 -11.68
N PRO A 128 11.64 -3.10 -12.08
CA PRO A 128 12.63 -4.18 -12.18
C PRO A 128 13.49 -4.41 -10.92
N MET A 129 13.01 -4.04 -9.71
CA MET A 129 13.75 -4.28 -8.46
C MET A 129 14.11 -5.77 -8.27
N PRO A 130 15.38 -6.10 -7.93
CA PRO A 130 15.74 -7.48 -7.59
C PRO A 130 15.08 -7.98 -6.29
N SER A 131 14.66 -9.25 -6.25
CA SER A 131 14.04 -9.89 -5.06
C SER A 131 14.89 -9.77 -3.80
N ALA A 132 16.22 -9.84 -3.91
CA ALA A 132 17.14 -9.68 -2.77
C ALA A 132 17.07 -8.26 -2.17
N LEU A 133 16.99 -7.23 -3.03
CA LEU A 133 16.85 -5.84 -2.58
C LEU A 133 15.47 -5.60 -1.96
N PHE A 134 14.41 -6.16 -2.55
CA PHE A 134 13.06 -6.13 -1.98
C PHE A 134 13.07 -6.66 -0.54
N ARG A 135 13.63 -7.86 -0.31
CA ARG A 135 13.73 -8.48 1.03
C ARG A 135 14.58 -7.66 1.99
N HIS A 136 15.60 -6.96 1.51
CA HIS A 136 16.41 -6.08 2.34
C HIS A 136 15.63 -4.84 2.81
N MET A 137 14.80 -4.26 1.94
CA MET A 137 14.04 -3.05 2.22
C MET A 137 12.76 -3.34 3.02
N HIS A 138 12.15 -4.51 2.81
CA HIS A 138 10.86 -4.90 3.39
C HIS A 138 10.76 -4.71 4.91
N PRO A 139 11.73 -5.15 5.75
CA PRO A 139 11.65 -4.95 7.20
C PRO A 139 11.54 -3.48 7.62
N SER A 140 12.14 -2.56 6.86
CA SER A 140 12.06 -1.12 7.17
C SER A 140 10.66 -0.57 6.90
N VAL A 141 10.04 -0.96 5.77
CA VAL A 141 8.67 -0.55 5.45
C VAL A 141 7.68 -1.17 6.44
N LEU A 142 7.87 -2.45 6.78
CA LEU A 142 7.07 -3.17 7.76
C LEU A 142 7.12 -2.49 9.14
N ARG A 143 8.32 -2.15 9.63
CA ARG A 143 8.50 -1.45 10.91
C ARG A 143 7.81 -0.09 10.90
N SER A 144 7.85 0.65 9.80
CA SER A 144 7.15 1.93 9.68
C SER A 144 5.64 1.76 9.81
N ALA A 145 5.05 0.78 9.10
CA ALA A 145 3.62 0.47 9.21
C ALA A 145 3.20 0.06 10.63
N VAL A 146 3.99 -0.78 11.29
CA VAL A 146 3.78 -1.17 12.70
C VAL A 146 3.90 0.02 13.65
N THR A 147 4.85 0.92 13.40
CA THR A 147 5.03 2.14 14.21
C THR A 147 3.83 3.07 14.11
N ILE A 148 3.28 3.26 12.89
CA ILE A 148 2.06 4.05 12.68
C ILE A 148 0.91 3.47 13.49
N GLN A 149 0.69 2.16 13.44
CA GLN A 149 -0.31 1.47 14.27
C GLN A 149 -0.08 1.70 15.76
N GLY A 150 1.16 1.58 16.24
CA GLY A 150 1.52 1.84 17.63
C GLY A 150 1.17 3.26 18.07
N ILE A 151 1.52 4.27 17.26
CA ILE A 151 1.18 5.67 17.51
C ILE A 151 -0.33 5.85 17.57
N SER A 152 -1.05 5.35 16.56
CA SER A 152 -2.51 5.51 16.47
C SER A 152 -3.26 4.78 17.60
N ASN A 153 -2.73 3.67 18.10
CA ASN A 153 -3.34 2.93 19.21
C ASN A 153 -3.07 3.58 20.57
N ALA A 154 -1.94 4.27 20.74
CA ALA A 154 -1.58 4.94 21.98
C ALA A 154 -2.19 6.36 22.11
N ALA A 155 -2.53 7.01 20.99
CA ALA A 155 -2.96 8.39 20.97
C ALA A 155 -4.44 8.58 21.36
N GLU A 156 -4.76 9.76 21.91
CA GLU A 156 -6.11 10.23 22.19
C GLU A 156 -6.29 11.64 21.61
N PRO A 157 -7.48 12.02 21.12
CA PRO A 157 -8.68 11.18 20.97
C PRO A 157 -8.55 10.19 19.78
N LYS A 158 -9.13 8.98 19.91
CA LYS A 158 -9.01 7.90 18.91
C LYS A 158 -9.56 8.28 17.54
N GLU A 159 -10.63 9.07 17.50
CA GLU A 159 -11.34 9.44 16.28
C GLU A 159 -10.46 10.22 15.32
N LEU A 160 -9.52 10.98 15.86
CA LEU A 160 -8.52 11.72 15.11
C LEU A 160 -7.67 10.78 14.25
N PHE A 161 -7.39 9.56 14.72
CA PHE A 161 -6.53 8.58 14.06
C PHE A 161 -7.30 7.49 13.30
N ALA A 162 -8.64 7.52 13.24
CA ALA A 162 -9.44 6.43 12.68
C ALA A 162 -9.06 6.09 11.21
N ASN A 163 -8.86 7.12 10.38
CA ASN A 163 -8.40 6.95 9.00
C ASN A 163 -6.98 6.35 8.95
N LEU A 164 -6.04 6.88 9.75
CA LEU A 164 -4.67 6.36 9.85
C LEU A 164 -4.62 4.88 10.28
N GLN A 165 -5.42 4.49 11.28
CA GLN A 165 -5.50 3.11 11.75
C GLN A 165 -6.01 2.17 10.66
N THR A 166 -7.08 2.57 9.97
CA THR A 166 -7.63 1.77 8.89
C THR A 166 -6.59 1.59 7.79
N MET A 167 -5.88 2.68 7.42
CA MET A 167 -4.94 2.66 6.29
C MET A 167 -3.66 1.92 6.57
N SER A 168 -3.03 2.19 7.71
CA SER A 168 -1.81 1.48 8.07
C SER A 168 -2.05 -0.02 8.26
N ARG A 169 -3.27 -0.44 8.64
CA ARG A 169 -3.62 -1.87 8.71
C ARG A 169 -3.70 -2.51 7.32
N GLN A 170 -4.38 -1.85 6.38
CA GLN A 170 -4.47 -2.35 4.99
C GLN A 170 -3.08 -2.38 4.34
N LEU A 171 -2.27 -1.33 4.54
CA LEU A 171 -0.89 -1.29 4.05
C LEU A 171 -0.01 -2.38 4.67
N LEU A 172 -0.15 -2.64 5.98
CA LEU A 172 0.57 -3.72 6.66
C LEU A 172 0.23 -5.08 6.06
N GLU A 173 -1.04 -5.33 5.76
CA GLU A 173 -1.49 -6.56 5.13
C GLU A 173 -0.96 -6.69 3.70
N LEU A 174 -0.97 -5.61 2.90
CA LEU A 174 -0.36 -5.59 1.57
C LEU A 174 1.13 -5.90 1.60
N ILE A 175 1.89 -5.22 2.48
CA ILE A 175 3.34 -5.44 2.64
C ILE A 175 3.62 -6.91 3.02
N HIS A 176 2.80 -7.50 3.89
CA HIS A 176 2.94 -8.89 4.26
C HIS A 176 2.66 -9.82 3.08
N LEU A 177 1.53 -9.62 2.38
CA LEU A 177 1.14 -10.44 1.23
C LEU A 177 2.15 -10.33 0.08
N SER A 178 2.77 -9.17 -0.14
CA SER A 178 3.83 -9.03 -1.15
C SER A 178 5.05 -9.90 -0.87
N LEU A 179 5.46 -10.03 0.40
CA LEU A 179 6.57 -10.90 0.77
C LEU A 179 6.19 -12.38 0.60
N VAL A 180 4.98 -12.76 1.01
CA VAL A 180 4.49 -14.13 0.82
C VAL A 180 4.45 -14.49 -0.66
N LEU A 181 3.88 -13.63 -1.51
CA LEU A 181 3.85 -13.85 -2.97
C LEU A 181 5.25 -14.00 -3.56
N LEU A 182 6.22 -13.22 -3.09
CA LEU A 182 7.61 -13.34 -3.50
C LEU A 182 8.22 -14.68 -3.08
N ASP A 183 7.99 -15.10 -1.84
CA ASP A 183 8.50 -16.38 -1.32
C ASP A 183 7.88 -17.58 -2.04
N GLU A 184 6.56 -17.58 -2.27
CA GLU A 184 5.88 -18.64 -3.03
C GLU A 184 6.33 -18.67 -4.50
N SER A 185 6.63 -17.51 -5.09
CA SER A 185 7.18 -17.44 -6.46
C SER A 185 8.59 -18.01 -6.56
N ASP A 186 9.41 -17.85 -5.51
CA ASP A 186 10.74 -18.45 -5.44
C ASP A 186 10.67 -19.98 -5.25
N VAL A 187 9.69 -20.48 -4.48
CA VAL A 187 9.41 -21.92 -4.35
C VAL A 187 8.99 -22.51 -5.71
N LEU A 188 8.05 -21.86 -6.40
CA LEU A 188 7.62 -22.25 -7.73
C LEU A 188 8.81 -22.31 -8.70
N ASN A 189 9.66 -21.28 -8.73
CA ASN A 189 10.87 -21.27 -9.57
C ASN A 189 11.81 -22.43 -9.24
N ALA A 190 12.02 -22.75 -7.96
CA ALA A 190 12.88 -23.87 -7.57
C ALA A 190 12.33 -25.22 -8.04
N ASN A 191 11.01 -25.41 -8.00
CA ASN A 191 10.34 -26.61 -8.50
C ASN A 191 10.39 -26.68 -10.04
N LEU A 192 10.25 -25.55 -10.74
CA LEU A 192 10.43 -25.46 -12.19
C LEU A 192 11.88 -25.76 -12.61
N ASP A 193 12.89 -25.28 -11.87
CA ASP A 193 14.30 -25.59 -12.11
C ASP A 193 14.63 -27.06 -11.79
N ALA A 194 13.91 -27.68 -10.85
CA ALA A 194 14.03 -29.10 -10.59
C ALA A 194 13.52 -29.95 -11.78
N LEU A 195 12.51 -29.46 -12.52
CA LEU A 195 12.02 -30.14 -13.72
C LEU A 195 13.10 -30.26 -14.81
N ASP A 196 14.00 -29.28 -14.93
CA ASP A 196 15.09 -29.31 -15.92
C ASP A 196 16.07 -30.48 -15.72
N LYS A 197 16.07 -31.10 -14.54
CA LYS A 197 16.93 -32.25 -14.22
C LYS A 197 16.38 -33.57 -14.76
N PHE A 198 15.12 -33.59 -15.18
CA PHE A 198 14.48 -34.76 -15.77
C PHE A 198 14.55 -34.68 -17.30
N ASP A 199 15.09 -35.73 -17.92
CA ASP A 199 14.99 -35.91 -19.37
C ASP A 199 13.53 -36.14 -19.78
N SER A 200 12.95 -35.20 -20.53
CA SER A 200 11.56 -35.22 -20.97
C SER A 200 11.25 -36.34 -21.97
N GLU A 201 12.26 -36.89 -22.65
CA GLU A 201 12.11 -38.00 -23.60
C GLU A 201 12.29 -39.38 -22.93
N ALA A 202 13.12 -39.47 -21.89
CA ALA A 202 13.37 -40.73 -21.17
C ALA A 202 12.48 -40.95 -19.93
N ASN A 203 11.96 -39.88 -19.31
CA ASN A 203 11.18 -39.92 -18.08
C ASN A 203 9.67 -39.75 -18.28
N ILE A 204 9.13 -40.33 -19.36
CA ILE A 204 7.72 -40.21 -19.78
C ILE A 204 6.74 -40.60 -18.65
N TYR A 205 7.16 -41.41 -17.67
CA TYR A 205 6.36 -41.81 -16.51
C TYR A 205 7.19 -41.92 -15.21
N SER A 206 8.29 -41.17 -15.08
CA SER A 206 9.02 -41.24 -13.81
C SER A 206 8.15 -40.64 -12.70
N SER A 207 7.99 -41.38 -11.60
CA SER A 207 7.20 -40.91 -10.44
C SER A 207 7.71 -39.56 -9.91
N GLY A 208 9.02 -39.30 -10.07
CA GLY A 208 9.65 -38.04 -9.69
C GLY A 208 9.19 -36.84 -10.51
N ALA A 209 9.18 -36.94 -11.85
CA ALA A 209 8.74 -35.82 -12.71
C ALA A 209 7.24 -35.51 -12.52
N ILE A 210 6.41 -36.55 -12.37
CA ILE A 210 4.97 -36.39 -12.08
C ILE A 210 4.77 -35.72 -10.72
N GLN A 211 5.51 -36.14 -9.69
CA GLN A 211 5.45 -35.52 -8.37
C GLN A 211 5.83 -34.04 -8.43
N THR A 212 6.92 -33.68 -9.10
CA THR A 212 7.33 -32.27 -9.22
C THR A 212 6.31 -31.43 -10.00
N ILE A 213 5.65 -31.99 -11.03
CA ILE A 213 4.54 -31.30 -11.71
C ILE A 213 3.34 -31.08 -10.76
N GLN A 214 3.03 -32.05 -9.90
CA GLN A 214 1.99 -31.90 -8.88
C GLN A 214 2.36 -30.83 -7.84
N GLU A 215 3.64 -30.75 -7.45
CA GLU A 215 4.16 -29.69 -6.57
C GLU A 215 4.02 -28.31 -7.23
N VAL A 216 4.39 -28.16 -8.50
CA VAL A 216 4.18 -26.91 -9.26
C VAL A 216 2.70 -26.53 -9.30
N HIS A 217 1.79 -27.49 -9.51
CA HIS A 217 0.36 -27.22 -9.51
C HIS A 217 -0.14 -26.74 -8.14
N ALA A 218 0.36 -27.34 -7.05
CA ALA A 218 0.06 -26.90 -5.69
C ALA A 218 0.57 -25.47 -5.44
N ASP A 219 1.80 -25.16 -5.86
CA ASP A 219 2.38 -23.82 -5.72
C ASP A 219 1.55 -22.76 -6.44
N ILE A 220 1.10 -23.04 -7.66
CA ILE A 220 0.24 -22.11 -8.43
C ILE A 220 -1.09 -21.88 -7.73
N SER A 221 -1.70 -22.93 -7.18
CA SER A 221 -2.94 -22.81 -6.39
C SER A 221 -2.74 -21.94 -5.14
N VAL A 222 -1.59 -22.07 -4.48
CA VAL A 222 -1.22 -21.24 -3.32
C VAL A 222 -1.00 -19.79 -3.73
N ILE A 223 -0.25 -19.53 -4.80
CA ILE A 223 -0.03 -18.20 -5.37
C ILE A 223 -1.36 -17.55 -5.74
N GLN A 224 -2.26 -18.27 -6.41
CA GLN A 224 -3.60 -17.78 -6.78
C GLN A 224 -4.40 -17.31 -5.56
N LYS A 225 -4.40 -18.10 -4.49
CA LYS A 225 -5.08 -17.77 -3.23
C LYS A 225 -4.52 -16.49 -2.61
N PHE A 226 -3.19 -16.33 -2.56
CA PHE A 226 -2.57 -15.13 -2.01
C PHE A 226 -2.77 -13.91 -2.91
N MET A 227 -2.77 -14.08 -4.23
CA MET A 227 -3.09 -13.01 -5.19
C MET A 227 -4.52 -12.53 -5.02
N HIS A 228 -5.49 -13.44 -4.83
CA HIS A 228 -6.88 -13.07 -4.60
C HIS A 228 -7.01 -12.19 -3.35
N ARG A 229 -6.45 -12.64 -2.21
CA ARG A 229 -6.44 -11.86 -0.97
C ARG A 229 -5.71 -10.52 -1.11
N TYR A 230 -4.59 -10.50 -1.85
CA TYR A 230 -3.87 -9.28 -2.16
C TYR A 230 -4.76 -8.29 -2.92
N ASN A 231 -5.45 -8.73 -3.96
CA ASN A 231 -6.32 -7.90 -4.77
C ASN A 231 -7.51 -7.35 -3.97
N GLU A 232 -8.12 -8.15 -3.09
CA GLU A 232 -9.17 -7.68 -2.18
C GLU A 232 -8.67 -6.57 -1.24
N THR A 233 -7.51 -6.80 -0.61
CA THR A 233 -6.87 -5.83 0.29
C THR A 233 -6.48 -4.56 -0.47
N ALA A 234 -5.93 -4.70 -1.67
CA ALA A 234 -5.53 -3.59 -2.53
C ALA A 234 -6.74 -2.77 -2.98
N ALA A 235 -7.87 -3.40 -3.29
CA ALA A 235 -9.10 -2.71 -3.64
C ALA A 235 -9.66 -1.89 -2.47
N LEU A 236 -9.55 -2.40 -1.23
CA LEU A 236 -9.92 -1.66 -0.03
C LEU A 236 -8.97 -0.49 0.21
N ALA A 237 -7.65 -0.72 0.19
CA ALA A 237 -6.63 0.30 0.38
C ALA A 237 -6.73 1.42 -0.68
N SER A 238 -7.04 1.05 -1.93
CA SER A 238 -7.09 1.99 -3.05
C SER A 238 -8.11 3.09 -2.90
N ARG A 239 -9.20 2.82 -2.16
CA ARG A 239 -10.26 3.80 -1.90
C ARG A 239 -9.81 5.00 -1.05
N PHE A 240 -8.67 4.85 -0.38
CA PHE A 240 -8.21 5.80 0.63
C PHE A 240 -6.78 6.28 0.41
N THR A 241 -5.95 5.49 -0.26
CA THR A 241 -4.53 5.82 -0.47
C THR A 241 -4.14 5.90 -1.95
N GLY A 242 -5.12 5.75 -2.86
CA GLY A 242 -4.89 5.76 -4.30
C GLY A 242 -4.45 4.39 -4.84
N PRO A 243 -4.12 4.29 -6.14
CA PRO A 243 -3.82 3.01 -6.80
C PRO A 243 -2.70 2.26 -6.08
N GLN A 244 -2.86 0.94 -5.89
CA GLN A 244 -1.83 0.10 -5.27
C GLN A 244 -0.99 -0.65 -6.31
N VAL A 245 0.19 -1.11 -5.90
CA VAL A 245 1.04 -2.03 -6.68
C VAL A 245 0.26 -3.29 -6.99
N LYS A 246 0.26 -3.73 -8.25
CA LYS A 246 -0.41 -4.98 -8.66
C LYS A 246 0.46 -6.20 -8.33
N PRO A 247 -0.11 -7.39 -8.11
CA PRO A 247 0.67 -8.59 -7.84
C PRO A 247 1.74 -8.89 -8.90
N HIS A 248 1.42 -8.68 -10.18
CA HIS A 248 2.34 -8.90 -11.28
C HIS A 248 3.43 -7.83 -11.41
N GLU A 249 3.35 -6.73 -10.66
CA GLU A 249 4.46 -5.76 -10.58
C GLU A 249 5.47 -6.15 -9.49
N LEU A 250 5.17 -7.14 -8.65
CA LEU A 250 6.09 -7.61 -7.61
C LEU A 250 7.25 -8.40 -8.24
N PRO A 251 8.49 -8.24 -7.72
CA PRO A 251 9.67 -8.89 -8.28
C PRO A 251 9.48 -10.40 -8.49
N GLY A 252 9.73 -10.90 -9.70
CA GLY A 252 9.83 -12.34 -9.96
C GLY A 252 8.50 -13.10 -10.03
N VAL A 253 7.37 -12.48 -9.65
CA VAL A 253 6.04 -13.11 -9.74
C VAL A 253 5.66 -13.41 -11.19
N VAL A 254 5.79 -12.42 -12.08
CA VAL A 254 5.47 -12.61 -13.51
C VAL A 254 6.38 -13.63 -14.15
N LYS A 255 7.69 -13.54 -13.90
CA LYS A 255 8.68 -14.48 -14.40
C LYS A 255 8.38 -15.92 -13.96
N ALA A 256 8.04 -16.13 -12.68
CA ALA A 256 7.74 -17.47 -12.17
C ALA A 256 6.52 -18.06 -12.87
N VAL A 257 5.40 -17.34 -12.89
CA VAL A 257 4.13 -17.82 -13.47
C VAL A 257 4.22 -18.01 -14.98
N SER A 258 4.85 -17.07 -15.70
CA SER A 258 4.94 -17.14 -17.17
C SER A 258 5.77 -18.32 -17.67
N THR A 259 6.77 -18.77 -16.91
CA THR A 259 7.67 -19.87 -17.34
C THR A 259 7.07 -21.27 -17.14
N VAL A 260 6.02 -21.40 -16.33
CA VAL A 260 5.35 -22.68 -16.03
C VAL A 260 4.93 -23.42 -17.29
N ARG A 261 4.19 -22.75 -18.18
CA ARG A 261 3.67 -23.36 -19.42
C ARG A 261 4.80 -23.93 -20.27
N THR A 262 5.87 -23.15 -20.44
CA THR A 262 7.04 -23.54 -21.24
C THR A 262 7.76 -24.74 -20.62
N LYS A 263 8.02 -24.72 -19.31
CA LYS A 263 8.75 -25.77 -18.59
C LYS A 263 8.01 -27.09 -18.50
N ILE A 264 6.68 -27.06 -18.40
CA ILE A 264 5.87 -28.27 -18.22
C ILE A 264 5.42 -28.87 -19.56
N SER A 265 5.30 -28.06 -20.62
CA SER A 265 4.85 -28.51 -21.95
C SER A 265 5.58 -29.74 -22.54
N PRO A 266 6.91 -29.94 -22.33
CA PRO A 266 7.62 -31.08 -22.91
C PRO A 266 7.28 -32.41 -22.25
N PHE A 267 6.75 -32.40 -21.03
CA PHE A 267 6.43 -33.62 -20.29
C PHE A 267 5.09 -34.19 -20.75
N LYS A 268 5.05 -35.51 -20.94
CA LYS A 268 3.80 -36.26 -21.15
C LYS A 268 3.31 -36.74 -19.79
N TYR A 269 2.16 -36.23 -19.34
CA TYR A 269 1.52 -36.60 -18.08
C TYR A 269 -0.01 -36.57 -18.27
N GLU A 270 -0.76 -36.92 -17.22
CA GLU A 270 -2.22 -37.04 -17.30
C GLU A 270 -2.88 -35.77 -17.87
N ALA A 271 -3.69 -35.94 -18.92
CA ALA A 271 -4.36 -34.84 -19.61
C ALA A 271 -5.23 -33.99 -18.67
N ALA A 272 -5.91 -34.63 -17.70
CA ALA A 272 -6.72 -33.93 -16.71
C ALA A 272 -5.89 -32.97 -15.84
N LEU A 273 -4.71 -33.39 -15.37
CA LEU A 273 -3.80 -32.55 -14.58
C LEU A 273 -3.26 -31.39 -15.43
N LYS A 274 -3.00 -31.65 -16.71
CA LYS A 274 -2.52 -30.64 -17.66
C LYS A 274 -3.57 -29.58 -17.93
N ASP A 275 -4.80 -29.99 -18.18
CA ASP A 275 -5.90 -29.09 -18.51
C ASP A 275 -6.27 -28.21 -17.29
N ASP A 276 -6.30 -28.79 -16.08
CA ASP A 276 -6.56 -28.07 -14.83
C ASP A 276 -5.49 -27.01 -14.54
N LEU A 277 -4.21 -27.38 -14.70
CA LEU A 277 -3.08 -26.46 -14.54
C LEU A 277 -3.13 -25.31 -15.56
N ILE A 278 -3.42 -25.62 -16.83
CA ILE A 278 -3.52 -24.61 -17.89
C ILE A 278 -4.67 -23.64 -17.60
N GLN A 279 -5.83 -24.16 -17.21
CA GLN A 279 -6.98 -23.33 -16.84
C GLN A 279 -6.65 -22.41 -15.66
N THR A 280 -6.00 -22.93 -14.62
CA THR A 280 -5.60 -22.15 -13.45
C THR A 280 -4.62 -21.03 -13.83
N LEU A 281 -3.67 -21.30 -14.73
CA LEU A 281 -2.75 -20.28 -15.24
C LEU A 281 -3.45 -19.21 -16.07
N ASP A 282 -4.39 -19.61 -16.93
CA ASP A 282 -5.16 -18.68 -17.77
C ASP A 282 -6.03 -17.77 -16.89
N ASP A 283 -6.69 -18.32 -15.87
CA ASP A 283 -7.48 -17.55 -14.89
C ASP A 283 -6.61 -16.57 -14.09
N LEU A 284 -5.39 -16.99 -13.73
CA LEU A 284 -4.46 -16.18 -12.92
C LEU A 284 -3.83 -15.03 -13.72
N THR A 285 -3.62 -15.24 -15.03
CA THR A 285 -2.92 -14.29 -15.90
C THR A 285 -3.85 -13.46 -16.79
N HIS A 286 -5.17 -13.70 -16.76
CA HIS A 286 -6.18 -13.07 -17.63
C HIS A 286 -6.06 -11.54 -17.74
N ASP A 287 -5.83 -10.86 -16.62
CA ASP A 287 -5.79 -9.38 -16.53
C ASP A 287 -4.36 -8.81 -16.56
N TRP A 288 -3.37 -9.66 -16.77
CA TRP A 288 -1.98 -9.20 -16.83
C TRP A 288 -1.78 -8.51 -18.18
N PRO A 289 -1.05 -7.38 -18.24
CA PRO A 289 -0.68 -6.81 -19.51
C PRO A 289 -0.04 -7.93 -20.35
N ALA A 290 -0.38 -7.99 -21.64
CA ALA A 290 0.33 -8.83 -22.61
C ALA A 290 1.75 -8.29 -22.76
N GLN A 291 2.54 -8.37 -21.68
CA GLN A 291 3.97 -8.17 -21.70
C GLN A 291 4.49 -9.39 -22.42
N ASP A 292 4.83 -9.23 -23.70
CA ASP A 292 5.70 -10.10 -24.48
C ASP A 292 6.02 -11.44 -23.78
N LEU A 293 5.02 -12.34 -23.75
CA LEU A 293 5.17 -13.75 -23.38
C LEU A 293 6.03 -14.51 -24.43
N LEU A 294 6.77 -13.75 -25.23
CA LEU A 294 7.73 -14.13 -26.23
C LEU A 294 8.95 -13.22 -26.04
N LEU A 295 10.03 -13.83 -25.57
CA LEU A 295 11.43 -13.45 -25.80
C LEU A 295 12.03 -12.41 -24.84
N THR A 296 12.64 -12.89 -23.76
CA THR A 296 14.12 -13.01 -23.69
C THR A 296 14.52 -14.20 -22.84
#